data_AF-A0A0F9H6D6-F1
#
_entry.id   AF-A0A0F9H6D6-F1
#
_cell.length_a   1.000
_cell.length_b   1.000
_cell.length_c   1.000
_cell.angle_alpha   90.00
_cell.angle_beta   90.00
_cell.angle_gamma   90.00
#
_symmetry.space_group_name_H-M   'P 1'
#
loop_
_entity.id
_entity.type
_entity.pdbx_description
1 polymer ?
#
loop_
_entity_poly.entity_id
_entity_poly.type
_entity_poly.pdbx_seq_one_letter_code
_entity_poly.pdbx_strand_id
1 'polypeptide(L)'
;MISNSKSFIYRNNGVQKGIPQFENPIGSNVNVGLGYWPSGPLGDYDRDGRLDFFGAEWEPTVASPLLRNVTKDAENYLDVKLDLIDSENRNGIGAKVELFKKGKMGKEEALLGTQIISVSNGYSTGYEAIAHFGLPKHRSVEVRVTMPTNGKIYELNDVERNQLLVVSK
;
A
#
# COMPACT_ATOMS: atom_id res chain seq x y z
N MET A 1 -21.66 18.20 9.94
CA MET A 1 -22.78 17.67 9.11
C MET A 1 -22.80 16.16 9.31
N ILE A 2 -23.77 15.59 10.02
CA ILE A 2 -23.87 14.13 10.17
C ILE A 2 -24.47 13.61 8.87
N SER A 3 -23.65 12.99 8.04
CA SER A 3 -24.12 12.34 6.84
C SER A 3 -24.74 10.98 7.20
N ASN A 4 -25.92 10.67 6.66
CA ASN A 4 -26.49 9.31 6.68
C ASN A 4 -25.79 8.39 5.65
N SER A 5 -24.70 8.85 5.03
CA SER A 5 -23.92 8.05 4.08
C SER A 5 -23.32 6.83 4.77
N LYS A 6 -23.62 5.66 4.19
CA LYS A 6 -22.93 4.42 4.53
C LYS A 6 -21.62 4.37 3.77
N SER A 7 -20.50 4.28 4.47
CA SER A 7 -19.21 3.95 3.85
C SER A 7 -19.21 2.49 3.42
N PHE A 8 -18.65 2.23 2.24
CA PHE A 8 -18.51 0.91 1.65
C PHE A 8 -17.08 0.69 1.15
N ILE A 9 -16.64 -0.56 1.22
CA ILE A 9 -15.34 -0.99 0.69
C ILE A 9 -15.59 -2.02 -0.40
N TYR A 10 -14.94 -1.84 -1.53
CA TYR A 10 -14.88 -2.85 -2.59
C TYR A 10 -13.57 -3.62 -2.47
N ARG A 11 -13.64 -4.95 -2.45
CA ARG A 11 -12.46 -5.78 -2.62
C ARG A 11 -12.24 -6.06 -4.09
N ASN A 12 -11.03 -5.78 -4.57
CA ASN A 12 -10.58 -6.18 -5.89
C ASN A 12 -10.25 -7.69 -5.88
N ASN A 13 -10.92 -8.46 -6.74
CA ASN A 13 -10.74 -9.90 -6.91
C ASN A 13 -9.76 -10.24 -8.05
N GLY A 14 -9.01 -9.25 -8.52
CA GLY A 14 -8.07 -9.37 -9.62
C GLY A 14 -8.70 -9.03 -10.97
N VAL A 15 -8.04 -9.51 -12.02
CA VAL A 15 -8.37 -9.13 -13.40
C VAL A 15 -8.88 -10.36 -14.15
N GLN A 16 -10.02 -10.24 -14.84
CA GLN A 16 -10.55 -11.25 -15.75
C GLN A 16 -10.62 -10.67 -17.16
N LYS A 17 -9.95 -11.32 -18.12
CA LYS A 17 -9.86 -10.85 -19.53
C LYS A 17 -9.46 -9.36 -19.65
N GLY A 18 -8.51 -8.92 -18.81
CA GLY A 18 -8.03 -7.53 -18.79
C GLY A 18 -8.92 -6.55 -18.00
N ILE A 19 -10.04 -7.00 -17.42
CA ILE A 19 -10.99 -6.15 -16.71
C ILE A 19 -10.90 -6.41 -15.19
N PRO A 20 -10.61 -5.41 -14.36
CA PRO A 20 -10.68 -5.53 -12.90
C PRO A 20 -12.07 -5.96 -12.43
N GLN A 21 -12.10 -6.93 -11.52
CA GLN A 21 -13.33 -7.47 -10.94
C GLN A 21 -13.39 -7.09 -9.47
N PHE A 22 -14.56 -6.66 -9.01
CA PHE A 22 -14.79 -6.30 -7.61
C PHE A 22 -15.96 -7.11 -7.06
N GLU A 23 -15.86 -7.52 -5.80
CA GLU A 23 -17.02 -8.08 -5.10
C GLU A 23 -18.03 -6.99 -4.74
N ASN A 24 -19.23 -7.41 -4.33
CA ASN A 24 -20.24 -6.49 -3.82
C ASN A 24 -19.67 -5.69 -2.64
N PRO A 25 -20.02 -4.39 -2.52
CA PRO A 25 -19.49 -3.55 -1.47
C PRO A 25 -19.80 -4.15 -0.10
N ILE A 26 -18.76 -4.27 0.73
CA ILE A 26 -18.94 -4.61 2.13
C ILE A 26 -19.30 -3.32 2.85
N GLY A 27 -20.51 -3.26 3.38
CA GLY A 27 -20.95 -2.17 4.24
C GLY A 27 -20.12 -2.16 5.52
N SER A 28 -19.84 -0.96 6.03
CA SER A 28 -19.05 -0.78 7.26
C SER A 28 -19.69 -1.39 8.52
N ASN A 29 -20.97 -1.79 8.48
CA ASN A 29 -21.75 -2.34 9.61
C ASN A 29 -21.78 -1.43 10.86
N VAL A 30 -21.46 -0.15 10.71
CA VAL A 30 -21.44 0.82 11.81
C VAL A 30 -22.83 1.43 11.94
N ASN A 31 -23.41 1.37 13.14
CA ASN A 31 -24.78 1.82 13.40
C ASN A 31 -25.00 3.34 13.25
N VAL A 32 -23.94 4.14 13.27
CA VAL A 32 -24.01 5.62 13.29
C VAL A 32 -23.37 6.29 12.06
N GLY A 33 -22.99 5.51 11.03
CA GLY A 33 -22.20 6.00 9.91
C GLY A 33 -20.77 6.33 10.34
N LEU A 34 -19.80 6.22 9.43
CA LEU A 34 -18.42 6.57 9.75
C LEU A 34 -18.15 8.07 9.62
N GLY A 35 -19.02 8.83 8.95
CA GLY A 35 -18.79 10.25 8.64
C GLY A 35 -18.45 10.46 7.17
N TYR A 36 -18.19 11.71 6.78
CA TYR A 36 -17.79 12.07 5.42
C TYR A 36 -16.40 12.68 5.46
N TRP A 37 -15.41 12.02 4.86
CA TRP A 37 -14.05 12.52 4.74
C TRP A 37 -13.65 12.66 3.28
N PRO A 38 -13.26 13.86 2.83
CA PRO A 38 -12.79 14.07 1.45
C PRO A 38 -11.36 13.54 1.23
N SER A 39 -10.59 13.34 2.30
CA SER A 39 -9.29 12.67 2.29
C SER A 39 -9.37 11.29 2.94
N GLY A 40 -8.48 10.38 2.55
CA GLY A 40 -8.42 9.03 3.11
C GLY A 40 -7.00 8.46 3.12
N PRO A 41 -6.06 9.07 3.86
CA PRO A 41 -4.75 8.49 4.07
C PRO A 41 -4.84 7.08 4.64
N LEU A 42 -4.07 6.18 4.04
CA LEU A 42 -3.80 4.86 4.57
C LEU A 42 -2.34 4.79 5.02
N GLY A 43 -2.10 4.08 6.10
CA GLY A 43 -0.75 3.81 6.59
C GLY A 43 -0.77 2.72 7.63
N ASP A 44 0.31 1.95 7.71
CA ASP A 44 0.54 0.96 8.76
C ASP A 44 1.23 1.67 9.94
N TYR A 45 0.45 2.31 10.83
CA TYR A 45 1.01 3.23 11.83
C TYR A 45 1.65 2.50 13.00
N ASP A 46 1.21 1.27 13.30
CA ASP A 46 1.76 0.42 14.36
C ASP A 46 2.70 -0.67 13.84
N ARG A 47 2.96 -0.70 12.52
CA ARG A 47 3.91 -1.60 11.83
C ARG A 47 3.53 -3.07 11.97
N ASP A 48 2.24 -3.37 11.91
CA ASP A 48 1.70 -4.72 12.02
C ASP A 48 1.38 -5.37 10.67
N GLY A 49 1.61 -4.65 9.57
CA GLY A 49 1.38 -5.08 8.19
C GLY A 49 -0.03 -4.79 7.67
N ARG A 50 -0.94 -4.28 8.52
CA ARG A 50 -2.31 -3.93 8.12
C ARG A 50 -2.39 -2.43 7.90
N LEU A 51 -2.81 -2.02 6.71
CA LEU A 51 -3.04 -0.61 6.43
C LEU A 51 -4.25 -0.10 7.21
N ASP A 52 -4.01 0.89 8.06
CA ASP A 52 -5.02 1.63 8.84
C ASP A 52 -5.54 2.82 8.04
N PHE A 53 -6.69 3.36 8.44
CA PHE A 53 -7.33 4.48 7.77
C PHE A 53 -7.44 5.69 8.70
N PHE A 54 -7.03 6.86 8.24
CA PHE A 54 -7.23 8.12 8.95
C PHE A 54 -8.28 8.98 8.26
N GLY A 55 -9.40 9.21 8.93
CA GLY A 55 -10.48 10.08 8.46
C GLY A 55 -10.23 11.52 8.89
N ALA A 56 -9.55 12.31 8.06
CA ALA A 56 -9.27 13.70 8.43
C ALA A 56 -10.57 14.52 8.39
N GLU A 57 -10.97 15.03 9.55
CA GLU A 57 -12.10 15.95 9.68
C GLU A 57 -11.67 17.38 9.40
N TRP A 58 -12.47 18.03 8.57
CA TRP A 58 -12.29 19.44 8.21
C TRP A 58 -13.01 20.39 9.17
N GLU A 59 -14.01 19.89 9.91
CA GLU A 59 -14.71 20.65 10.95
C GLU A 59 -13.87 20.64 12.23
N PRO A 60 -13.34 21.80 12.68
CA PRO A 60 -12.41 21.85 13.82
C PRO A 60 -13.02 21.35 15.14
N THR A 61 -14.34 21.33 15.25
CA THR A 61 -15.05 20.87 16.45
C THR A 61 -15.30 19.36 16.48
N VAL A 62 -14.99 18.63 15.40
CA VAL A 62 -15.15 17.18 15.30
C VAL A 62 -13.78 16.50 15.27
N ALA A 63 -13.61 15.46 16.08
CA ALA A 63 -12.37 14.69 16.10
C ALA A 63 -12.18 13.90 14.80
N SER A 64 -10.96 13.92 14.27
CA SER A 64 -10.55 13.02 13.18
C SER A 64 -10.27 11.61 13.73
N PRO A 65 -10.96 10.55 13.27
CA PRO A 65 -10.65 9.20 13.73
C PRO A 65 -9.46 8.59 13.01
N LEU A 66 -8.65 7.85 13.77
CA LEU A 66 -7.73 6.84 13.27
C LEU A 66 -8.36 5.47 13.46
N LEU A 67 -8.71 4.79 12.37
CA LEU A 67 -9.35 3.49 12.36
C LEU A 67 -8.29 2.41 12.15
N ARG A 68 -8.01 1.65 13.21
CA ARG A 68 -7.10 0.52 13.15
C ARG A 68 -7.73 -0.64 12.37
N ASN A 69 -6.98 -1.19 11.42
CA ASN A 69 -7.37 -2.37 10.68
C ASN A 69 -7.16 -3.63 11.53
N VAL A 70 -8.22 -4.41 11.71
CA VAL A 70 -8.22 -5.63 12.54
C VAL A 70 -8.50 -6.89 11.72
N THR A 71 -8.27 -6.82 10.41
CA THR A 71 -8.45 -7.97 9.52
C THR A 71 -7.53 -9.11 9.95
N LYS A 72 -8.12 -10.30 10.16
CA LYS A 72 -7.37 -11.50 10.52
C LYS A 72 -6.55 -11.99 9.34
N ASP A 73 -5.38 -12.57 9.63
CA ASP A 73 -4.49 -13.19 8.64
C ASP A 73 -3.91 -12.19 7.61
N ALA A 74 -3.94 -10.90 7.93
CA ALA A 74 -3.45 -9.79 7.12
C ALA A 74 -2.12 -9.21 7.62
N GLU A 75 -1.42 -9.91 8.53
CA GLU A 75 -0.17 -9.46 9.17
C GLU A 75 1.07 -9.78 8.32
N ASN A 76 0.89 -10.44 7.18
CA ASN A 76 1.98 -10.88 6.34
C ASN A 76 2.21 -9.88 5.22
N TYR A 77 3.32 -9.13 5.27
CA TYR A 77 3.55 -7.97 4.40
C TYR A 77 5.01 -7.80 3.99
N LEU A 78 5.30 -6.88 3.09
CA LEU A 78 6.65 -6.34 2.86
C LEU A 78 6.51 -4.88 2.49
N ASP A 79 7.14 -4.02 3.28
CA ASP A 79 7.32 -2.61 2.95
C ASP A 79 8.68 -2.41 2.30
N VAL A 80 8.71 -1.72 1.17
CA VAL A 80 9.96 -1.36 0.48
C VAL A 80 10.13 0.17 0.51
N LYS A 81 11.20 0.62 1.15
CA LYS A 81 11.60 2.03 1.25
C LYS A 81 12.94 2.26 0.58
N LEU A 82 13.07 3.38 -0.12
CA LEU A 82 14.35 3.84 -0.63
C LEU A 82 14.93 4.92 0.28
N ASP A 83 16.22 4.80 0.59
CA ASP A 83 17.00 5.80 1.33
C ASP A 83 18.36 6.00 0.65
N LEU A 84 18.31 6.54 -0.58
CA LEU A 84 19.47 6.71 -1.44
C LEU A 84 20.17 8.04 -1.13
N ILE A 85 20.99 8.06 -0.07
CA ILE A 85 21.58 9.29 0.50
C ILE A 85 22.30 10.16 -0.55
N ASP A 86 22.97 9.55 -1.52
CA ASP A 86 23.73 10.26 -2.57
C ASP A 86 22.90 10.61 -3.82
N SER A 87 21.58 10.40 -3.79
CA SER A 87 20.68 10.65 -4.92
C SER A 87 19.82 11.90 -4.70
N GLU A 88 19.61 12.68 -5.77
CA GLU A 88 18.61 13.74 -5.80
C GLU A 88 17.18 13.21 -5.58
N ASN A 89 16.94 11.95 -5.98
CA ASN A 89 15.69 11.24 -5.70
C ASN A 89 15.87 10.24 -4.55
N ARG A 90 16.32 10.76 -3.39
CA ARG A 90 16.63 9.96 -2.19
C ARG A 90 15.54 8.96 -1.80
N ASN A 91 14.29 9.40 -1.85
CA ASN A 91 13.13 8.61 -1.45
C ASN A 91 12.56 7.75 -2.59
N GLY A 92 13.16 7.78 -3.79
CA GLY A 92 12.73 6.96 -4.92
C GLY A 92 11.34 7.28 -5.45
N ILE A 93 10.89 8.55 -5.41
CA ILE A 93 9.59 8.94 -5.95
C ILE A 93 9.51 8.59 -7.44
N GLY A 94 8.44 7.91 -7.83
CA GLY A 94 8.24 7.38 -9.18
C GLY A 94 8.97 6.07 -9.46
N ALA A 95 9.72 5.51 -8.50
CA ALA A 95 10.35 4.20 -8.67
C ALA A 95 9.28 3.10 -8.73
N LYS A 96 9.42 2.20 -9.72
CA LYS A 96 8.57 1.02 -9.87
C LYS A 96 9.17 -0.13 -9.06
N VAL A 97 8.41 -0.63 -8.10
CA VAL A 97 8.75 -1.78 -7.27
C VAL A 97 7.92 -2.98 -7.72
N GLU A 98 8.60 -4.06 -8.09
CA GLU A 98 8.01 -5.30 -8.56
C GLU A 98 8.44 -6.44 -7.64
N LEU A 99 7.48 -7.23 -7.18
CA LEU A 99 7.73 -8.44 -6.41
C LEU A 99 7.55 -9.68 -7.29
N PHE A 100 8.49 -10.61 -7.22
CA PHE A 100 8.43 -11.89 -7.93
C PHE A 100 8.50 -13.07 -6.96
N LYS A 101 7.96 -14.22 -7.38
CA LYS A 101 8.22 -15.49 -6.68
C LYS A 101 9.74 -15.75 -6.63
N LYS A 102 10.22 -16.29 -5.50
CA LYS A 102 11.63 -16.66 -5.30
C LYS A 102 12.20 -17.47 -6.49
N GLY A 103 13.38 -17.06 -6.96
CA GLY A 103 14.12 -17.67 -8.08
C GLY A 103 13.53 -17.40 -9.47
N LYS A 104 12.67 -16.39 -9.62
CA LYS A 104 11.89 -16.14 -10.85
C LYS A 104 11.76 -14.66 -11.22
N MET A 105 12.66 -13.82 -10.74
CA MET A 105 12.72 -12.39 -11.04
C MET A 105 12.70 -12.13 -12.55
N GLY A 106 11.87 -11.16 -12.95
CA GLY A 106 11.68 -10.78 -14.35
C GLY A 106 10.81 -11.72 -15.18
N LYS A 107 10.30 -12.81 -14.61
CA LYS A 107 9.33 -13.68 -15.29
C LYS A 107 7.91 -13.18 -15.03
N GLU A 108 7.18 -12.84 -16.09
CA GLU A 108 5.82 -12.28 -16.00
C GLU A 108 4.87 -13.21 -15.25
N GLU A 109 4.96 -14.53 -15.46
CA GLU A 109 4.14 -15.53 -14.77
C GLU A 109 4.45 -15.69 -13.27
N ALA A 110 5.54 -15.08 -12.82
CA ALA A 110 5.97 -15.07 -11.43
C ALA A 110 5.77 -13.72 -10.73
N LEU A 111 5.28 -12.69 -11.43
CA LEU A 111 4.97 -11.39 -10.85
C LEU A 111 3.85 -11.53 -9.80
N LEU A 112 4.12 -11.05 -8.60
CA LEU A 112 3.20 -11.06 -7.45
C LEU A 112 2.48 -9.72 -7.29
N GLY A 113 3.14 -8.62 -7.67
CA GLY A 113 2.55 -7.29 -7.62
C GLY A 113 3.52 -6.21 -8.07
N THR A 114 2.95 -5.05 -8.39
CA THR A 114 3.69 -3.84 -8.77
C THR A 114 3.14 -2.66 -7.99
N GLN A 115 4.04 -1.82 -7.49
CA GLN A 115 3.71 -0.54 -6.88
C GLN A 115 4.62 0.55 -7.43
N ILE A 116 4.14 1.78 -7.47
CA ILE A 116 4.96 2.97 -7.71
C ILE A 116 5.09 3.72 -6.39
N ILE A 117 6.32 4.04 -5.99
CA ILE A 117 6.51 4.87 -4.81
C ILE A 117 6.00 6.28 -5.12
N SER A 118 4.97 6.69 -4.38
CA SER A 118 4.36 8.02 -4.42
C SER A 118 4.16 8.53 -3.00
N VAL A 119 4.09 9.84 -2.84
CA VAL A 119 3.73 10.50 -1.57
C VAL A 119 2.29 11.02 -1.58
N SER A 120 1.55 10.78 -2.66
CA SER A 120 0.15 11.19 -2.79
C SER A 120 -0.66 10.17 -3.58
N ASN A 121 -1.90 9.96 -3.17
CA ASN A 121 -2.83 9.06 -3.85
C ASN A 121 -4.29 9.54 -3.83
N GLY A 122 -4.53 10.82 -3.58
CA GLY A 122 -5.88 11.35 -3.49
C GLY A 122 -5.93 12.79 -3.02
N TYR A 123 -7.14 13.33 -2.94
CA TYR A 123 -7.38 14.69 -2.47
C TYR A 123 -6.89 14.85 -1.03
N SER A 124 -6.05 15.86 -0.80
CA SER A 124 -5.51 16.22 0.52
C SER A 124 -4.95 15.03 1.33
N THR A 125 -4.32 14.08 0.63
CA THR A 125 -3.86 12.82 1.20
C THR A 125 -2.37 12.63 0.94
N GLY A 126 -1.61 12.23 1.98
CA GLY A 126 -0.18 11.98 1.93
C GLY A 126 0.19 10.62 2.53
N TYR A 127 1.13 9.92 1.89
CA TYR A 127 1.60 8.57 2.27
C TYR A 127 3.10 8.64 2.59
N GLU A 128 3.60 7.73 3.44
CA GLU A 128 5.05 7.52 3.53
C GLU A 128 5.55 7.05 2.15
N ALA A 129 6.75 7.46 1.75
CA ALA A 129 7.38 7.05 0.50
C ALA A 129 7.82 5.57 0.56
N ILE A 130 6.84 4.67 0.58
CA ILE A 130 6.96 3.23 0.72
C ILE A 130 6.08 2.54 -0.30
N ALA A 131 6.56 1.43 -0.86
CA ALA A 131 5.75 0.47 -1.58
C ALA A 131 5.35 -0.67 -0.63
N HIS A 132 4.07 -0.72 -0.25
CA HIS A 132 3.51 -1.75 0.62
C HIS A 132 2.93 -2.92 -0.18
N PHE A 133 3.20 -4.15 0.26
CA PHE A 133 2.66 -5.37 -0.33
C PHE A 133 2.18 -6.36 0.74
N GLY A 134 0.98 -6.91 0.58
CA GLY A 134 0.52 -8.07 1.34
C GLY A 134 1.06 -9.38 0.76
N LEU A 135 1.64 -10.25 1.60
CA LEU A 135 2.29 -11.52 1.22
C LEU A 135 1.78 -12.73 2.04
N PRO A 136 0.47 -13.05 1.99
CA PRO A 136 -0.10 -14.12 2.81
C PRO A 136 0.50 -15.50 2.52
N LYS A 137 0.84 -15.77 1.24
CA LYS A 137 1.27 -17.10 0.75
C LYS A 137 2.78 -17.25 0.53
N HIS A 138 3.54 -16.17 0.63
CA HIS A 138 4.95 -16.13 0.24
C HIS A 138 5.81 -15.69 1.42
N ARG A 139 6.62 -16.59 1.97
CA ARG A 139 7.54 -16.28 3.08
C ARG A 139 8.70 -15.40 2.64
N SER A 140 9.20 -15.60 1.42
CA SER A 140 10.17 -14.71 0.80
C SER A 140 9.87 -14.51 -0.69
N VAL A 141 10.41 -13.41 -1.22
CA VAL A 141 10.19 -12.91 -2.58
C VAL A 141 11.49 -12.37 -3.17
N GLU A 142 11.50 -12.07 -4.46
CA GLU A 142 12.53 -11.26 -5.09
C GLU A 142 11.97 -9.87 -5.36
N VAL A 143 12.77 -8.84 -5.12
CA VAL A 143 12.38 -7.43 -5.24
C VAL A 143 13.18 -6.80 -6.36
N ARG A 144 12.50 -6.22 -7.35
CA ARG A 144 13.12 -5.36 -8.35
C ARG A 144 12.60 -3.95 -8.18
N VAL A 145 13.52 -2.99 -8.03
CA VAL A 145 13.21 -1.56 -8.03
C VAL A 145 13.80 -0.95 -9.30
N THR A 146 12.96 -0.37 -10.14
CA THR A 146 13.37 0.38 -11.34
C THR A 146 13.15 1.85 -11.10
N MET A 147 14.22 2.64 -11.03
CA MET A 147 14.13 4.09 -10.92
C MET A 147 13.53 4.72 -12.18
N PRO A 148 12.81 5.86 -12.08
CA PRO A 148 12.24 6.53 -13.24
C PRO A 148 13.32 6.98 -14.24
N THR A 149 12.88 7.36 -15.44
CA THR A 149 13.74 7.95 -16.49
C THR A 149 14.99 7.13 -16.85
N ASN A 150 14.82 5.80 -17.02
CA ASN A 150 15.92 4.85 -17.28
C ASN A 150 17.01 4.87 -16.19
N GLY A 151 16.63 5.17 -14.95
CA GLY A 151 17.56 5.18 -13.82
C GLY A 151 18.02 3.77 -13.41
N LYS A 152 18.86 3.74 -12.37
CA LYS A 152 19.42 2.51 -11.80
C LYS A 152 18.33 1.50 -11.44
N ILE A 153 18.63 0.22 -11.65
CA ILE A 153 17.81 -0.91 -11.20
C ILE A 153 18.48 -1.53 -9.98
N TYR A 154 17.69 -1.78 -8.94
CA TYR A 154 18.11 -2.53 -7.76
C TYR A 154 17.39 -3.88 -7.76
N GLU A 155 18.14 -4.96 -7.60
CA GLU A 155 17.60 -6.31 -7.55
C GLU A 155 18.05 -6.97 -6.25
N LEU A 156 17.08 -7.43 -5.45
CA LEU A 156 17.32 -8.12 -4.20
C LEU A 156 16.67 -9.49 -4.27
N ASN A 157 17.47 -10.52 -4.01
CA ASN A 157 17.01 -11.89 -3.99
C ASN A 157 16.69 -12.33 -2.56
N ASP A 158 15.71 -13.20 -2.42
CA ASP A 158 15.36 -13.85 -1.15
C ASP A 158 15.08 -12.89 0.02
N VAL A 159 14.21 -11.91 -0.22
CA VAL A 159 13.74 -10.98 0.80
C VAL A 159 12.60 -11.62 1.59
N GLU A 160 12.82 -11.87 2.88
CA GLU A 160 11.77 -12.37 3.78
C GLU A 160 10.64 -11.34 3.96
N ARG A 161 9.42 -11.81 4.19
CA ARG A 161 8.29 -10.95 4.57
C ARG A 161 8.38 -10.45 6.01
N ASN A 162 7.44 -9.60 6.39
CA ASN A 162 7.15 -9.03 7.71
C ASN A 162 8.25 -8.09 8.20
N GLN A 163 8.66 -7.19 7.30
CA GLN A 163 9.68 -6.19 7.58
C GLN A 163 9.51 -4.95 6.71
N LEU A 164 10.19 -3.89 7.17
CA LEU A 164 10.55 -2.74 6.35
C LEU A 164 11.92 -2.99 5.71
N LEU A 165 11.93 -3.30 4.42
CA LEU A 165 13.15 -3.36 3.62
C LEU A 165 13.58 -1.94 3.23
N VAL A 166 14.81 -1.55 3.62
CA VAL A 166 15.42 -0.28 3.20
C VAL A 166 16.49 -0.54 2.14
N VAL A 167 16.29 0.03 0.95
CA VAL A 167 17.26 0.01 -0.15
C VAL A 167 18.06 1.31 -0.13
N SER A 168 19.35 1.22 0.18
CA SER A 168 20.20 2.40 0.50
C SER A 168 21.36 2.67 -0.45
N LYS A 169 21.65 1.78 -1.42
CA LYS A 169 22.80 1.92 -2.34
C LYS A 169 22.63 1.20 -3.65
#